data_AF-A0ABD5UZH1-F1
#
_entry.id   AF-A0ABD5UZH1-F1
#
_cell.length_a   1.000
_cell.length_b   1.000
_cell.length_c   1.000
_cell.angle_alpha   90.00
_cell.angle_beta   90.00
_cell.angle_gamma   90.00
#
_symmetry.space_group_name_H-M   'P 1'
#
loop_
_entity.id
_entity.type
_entity.pdbx_description
1 polymer ?
#
loop_
_entity_poly.entity_id
_entity_poly.type
_entity_poly.pdbx_seq_one_letter_code
_entity_poly.pdbx_strand_id
1 'polypeptide(L)'
;MSERERGEGSPIHSTGDRRTGEAAHDHRSFYDFFVDLIRGGLGQTALFSLPALWILASTPVYTVEVATGAVVSIVTLSLLLALFRGGHLEIGRPWPVLSGRTLSTSAGWRAVLTRAVYLSSTLSLAAYGGVLVETASGLPLLNALVALALSALGLALLPSLSADSLRARRRRFGYCLLGLLPMAAVLALAAPAGIDPSIGLAVLLLVGSLRVDTRPLGGQHR
;
A
#
# COMPACT_ATOMS: atom_id res chain seq x y z
N MET A 1 -66.76 28.52 28.92
CA MET A 1 -66.82 27.65 30.10
C MET A 1 -66.82 26.20 29.61
N SER A 2 -65.92 25.38 30.16
CA SER A 2 -65.77 23.90 30.01
C SER A 2 -65.55 23.34 28.60
N GLU A 3 -64.68 22.36 28.33
CA GLU A 3 -63.85 21.54 29.21
C GLU A 3 -62.70 20.96 28.40
N ARG A 4 -61.53 20.93 29.05
CA ARG A 4 -60.31 20.25 28.62
C ARG A 4 -60.50 18.76 28.82
N GLU A 5 -59.96 17.94 27.92
CA GLU A 5 -59.27 16.70 28.27
C GLU A 5 -58.44 16.23 27.06
N ARG A 6 -57.24 16.82 26.93
CA ARG A 6 -56.18 16.22 26.12
C ARG A 6 -55.41 15.29 27.04
N GLY A 7 -55.60 13.98 26.85
CA GLY A 7 -54.69 12.98 27.38
C GLY A 7 -53.34 13.11 26.68
N GLU A 8 -52.40 13.80 27.32
CA GLU A 8 -50.97 13.73 26.98
C GLU A 8 -50.46 12.35 27.39
N GLY A 9 -50.53 11.40 26.44
CA GLY A 9 -49.72 10.20 26.48
C GLY A 9 -48.25 10.60 26.33
N SER A 10 -47.55 10.72 27.44
CA SER A 10 -46.09 10.88 27.46
C SER A 10 -45.45 9.72 26.71
N PRO A 11 -44.71 9.94 25.61
CA PRO A 11 -44.00 8.86 24.94
C PRO A 11 -42.88 8.40 25.88
N ILE A 12 -43.05 7.19 26.42
CA ILE A 12 -41.96 6.47 27.09
C ILE A 12 -40.93 6.19 25.99
N HIS A 13 -39.92 7.06 25.87
CA HIS A 13 -38.74 6.75 25.08
C HIS A 13 -38.05 5.57 25.75
N SER A 14 -38.30 4.39 25.17
CA SER A 14 -37.52 3.17 25.34
C SER A 14 -36.03 3.48 25.20
N THR A 15 -35.35 3.64 26.33
CA THR A 15 -33.89 3.70 26.43
C THR A 15 -33.23 2.35 26.10
N GLY A 16 -34.03 1.30 25.83
CA GLY A 16 -33.57 -0.04 25.47
C GLY A 16 -33.11 -0.18 24.02
N ASP A 17 -33.51 0.71 23.11
CA ASP A 17 -33.28 0.54 21.67
C ASP A 17 -32.00 1.23 21.14
N ARG A 18 -31.37 2.09 21.97
CA ARG A 18 -30.11 2.75 21.60
C ARG A 18 -28.91 1.80 21.68
N ARG A 19 -28.87 0.93 22.69
CA ARG A 19 -27.75 -0.01 22.90
C ARG A 19 -27.67 -1.09 21.84
N THR A 20 -28.82 -1.53 21.32
CA THR A 20 -28.93 -2.49 20.21
C THR A 20 -28.51 -1.85 18.89
N GLY A 21 -28.88 -0.59 18.65
CA GLY A 21 -28.45 0.19 17.49
C GLY A 21 -26.95 0.48 17.44
N GLU A 22 -26.34 0.85 18.56
CA GLU A 22 -24.88 1.09 18.67
C GLU A 22 -24.09 -0.20 18.43
N ALA A 23 -24.47 -1.31 19.07
CA ALA A 23 -23.78 -2.60 18.86
C ALA A 23 -23.89 -3.11 17.41
N ALA A 24 -25.03 -2.89 16.75
CA ALA A 24 -25.20 -3.24 15.34
C ALA A 24 -24.39 -2.32 14.39
N HIS A 25 -24.25 -1.04 14.75
CA HIS A 25 -23.44 -0.08 13.99
C HIS A 25 -21.94 -0.39 14.11
N ASP A 26 -21.46 -0.69 15.32
CA ASP A 26 -20.06 -1.06 15.58
C ASP A 26 -19.67 -2.37 14.89
N HIS A 27 -20.58 -3.36 14.86
CA HIS A 27 -20.33 -4.60 14.15
C HIS A 27 -20.21 -4.37 12.63
N ARG A 28 -21.03 -3.48 12.08
CA ARG A 28 -20.99 -3.14 10.65
C ARG A 28 -19.73 -2.36 10.29
N SER A 29 -19.32 -1.41 11.11
CA SER A 29 -18.10 -0.63 10.88
C SER A 29 -16.84 -1.50 10.91
N PHE A 30 -16.76 -2.45 11.86
CA PHE A 30 -15.68 -3.42 11.90
C PHE A 30 -15.68 -4.35 10.68
N TYR A 31 -16.84 -4.85 10.28
CA TYR A 31 -16.96 -5.72 9.10
C TYR A 31 -16.54 -4.98 7.82
N ASP A 32 -16.98 -3.74 7.63
CA ASP A 32 -16.63 -2.92 6.47
C ASP A 32 -15.11 -2.66 6.45
N PHE A 33 -14.51 -2.32 7.60
CA PHE A 33 -13.06 -2.19 7.73
C PHE A 33 -12.31 -3.50 7.42
N PHE A 34 -12.79 -4.63 7.93
CA PHE A 34 -12.17 -5.93 7.72
C PHE A 34 -12.23 -6.36 6.24
N VAL A 35 -13.36 -6.12 5.57
CA VAL A 35 -13.50 -6.36 4.13
C VAL A 35 -12.59 -5.44 3.34
N ASP A 36 -12.48 -4.16 3.71
CA ASP A 36 -11.54 -3.24 3.09
C ASP A 36 -10.08 -3.63 3.34
N LEU A 37 -9.74 -4.17 4.52
CA LEU A 37 -8.41 -4.68 4.82
C LEU A 37 -8.06 -5.88 3.95
N ILE A 38 -8.95 -6.87 3.83
CA ILE A 38 -8.70 -8.08 3.05
C ILE A 38 -8.70 -7.78 1.55
N ARG A 39 -9.79 -7.20 1.03
CA ARG A 39 -9.98 -7.01 -0.42
C ARG A 39 -9.23 -5.77 -0.91
N GLY A 40 -9.31 -4.67 -0.17
CA GLY A 40 -8.74 -3.39 -0.55
C GLY A 40 -7.27 -3.26 -0.18
N GLY A 41 -6.88 -3.65 1.03
CA GLY A 41 -5.51 -3.58 1.53
C GLY A 41 -4.66 -4.73 0.99
N LEU A 42 -4.92 -5.95 1.48
CA LEU A 42 -4.07 -7.11 1.24
C LEU A 42 -4.13 -7.59 -0.22
N GLY A 43 -5.33 -7.73 -0.78
CA GLY A 43 -5.51 -8.13 -2.18
C GLY A 43 -4.85 -7.17 -3.17
N GLN A 44 -5.06 -5.86 -3.00
CA GLN A 44 -4.43 -4.88 -3.91
C GLN A 44 -2.93 -4.74 -3.66
N THR A 45 -2.46 -4.75 -2.41
CA THR A 45 -1.03 -4.71 -2.10
C THR A 45 -0.31 -5.91 -2.69
N ALA A 46 -0.86 -7.11 -2.54
CA ALA A 46 -0.28 -8.32 -3.13
C ALA A 46 -0.24 -8.24 -4.66
N LEU A 47 -1.36 -7.85 -5.30
CA LEU A 47 -1.44 -7.73 -6.76
C LEU A 47 -0.47 -6.68 -7.31
N PHE A 48 -0.39 -5.52 -6.66
CA PHE A 48 0.42 -4.38 -7.11
C PHE A 48 1.90 -4.52 -6.78
N SER A 49 2.22 -5.30 -5.75
CA SER A 49 3.60 -5.62 -5.38
C SER A 49 4.07 -6.95 -5.95
N LEU A 50 3.31 -7.58 -6.85
CA LEU A 50 3.66 -8.89 -7.46
C LEU A 50 5.11 -8.96 -7.97
N PRO A 51 5.64 -7.96 -8.72
CA PRO A 51 7.04 -8.01 -9.15
C PRO A 51 8.02 -8.04 -7.98
N ALA A 52 7.79 -7.25 -6.93
CA ALA A 52 8.63 -7.25 -5.74
C ALA A 52 8.51 -8.57 -4.95
N LEU A 53 7.28 -9.10 -4.81
CA LEU A 53 7.02 -10.39 -4.17
C LEU A 53 7.69 -11.55 -4.92
N TRP A 54 7.72 -11.50 -6.26
CA TRP A 54 8.45 -12.48 -7.06
C TRP A 54 9.94 -12.43 -6.74
N ILE A 55 10.55 -11.23 -6.75
CA ILE A 55 11.99 -11.10 -6.43
C ILE A 55 12.26 -11.61 -5.02
N LEU A 56 11.44 -11.25 -4.04
CA LEU A 56 11.55 -11.72 -2.66
C LEU A 56 11.47 -13.26 -2.59
N ALA A 57 10.52 -13.88 -3.29
CA ALA A 57 10.36 -15.33 -3.33
C ALA A 57 11.53 -16.05 -4.03
N SER A 58 12.15 -15.41 -5.02
CA SER A 58 13.31 -15.95 -5.75
C SER A 58 14.65 -15.62 -5.08
N THR A 59 14.67 -14.91 -3.94
CA THR A 59 15.92 -14.50 -3.29
C THR A 59 16.52 -15.69 -2.52
N PRO A 60 17.74 -16.14 -2.85
CA PRO A 60 18.31 -17.41 -2.40
C PRO A 60 18.89 -17.38 -0.99
N VAL A 61 19.17 -16.20 -0.41
CA VAL A 61 19.86 -16.01 0.87
C VAL A 61 19.12 -14.95 1.69
N TYR A 62 19.20 -15.03 3.03
CA TYR A 62 18.51 -14.14 3.98
C TYR A 62 16.98 -14.35 4.02
N THR A 63 16.51 -15.58 3.87
CA THR A 63 15.08 -15.86 3.77
C THR A 63 14.32 -15.40 5.01
N VAL A 64 14.92 -15.46 6.21
CA VAL A 64 14.26 -15.03 7.45
C VAL A 64 14.26 -13.51 7.58
N GLU A 65 15.38 -12.85 7.31
CA GLU A 65 15.56 -11.41 7.43
C GLU A 65 14.74 -10.69 6.35
N VAL A 66 14.84 -11.15 5.10
CA VAL A 66 14.04 -10.66 3.97
C VAL A 66 12.56 -10.92 4.20
N ALA A 67 12.18 -12.12 4.68
CA ALA A 67 10.78 -12.40 5.00
C ALA A 67 10.26 -11.53 6.15
N THR A 68 11.06 -11.26 7.18
CA THR A 68 10.67 -10.40 8.30
C THR A 68 10.33 -8.99 7.79
N GLY A 69 11.26 -8.38 7.05
CA GLY A 69 11.04 -7.06 6.45
C GLY A 69 9.85 -7.04 5.48
N ALA A 70 9.70 -8.08 4.66
CA ALA A 70 8.59 -8.21 3.72
C ALA A 70 7.23 -8.37 4.41
N VAL A 71 7.11 -9.27 5.40
CA VAL A 71 5.87 -9.52 6.15
C VAL A 71 5.45 -8.27 6.90
N VAL A 72 6.38 -7.62 7.62
CA VAL A 72 6.09 -6.35 8.31
C VAL A 72 5.59 -5.33 7.30
N SER A 73 6.26 -5.17 6.16
CA SER A 73 5.86 -4.21 5.14
C SER A 73 4.48 -4.51 4.53
N ILE A 74 4.19 -5.77 4.21
CA ILE A 74 2.90 -6.19 3.64
C ILE A 74 1.78 -5.90 4.63
N VAL A 75 1.95 -6.27 5.90
CA VAL A 75 0.96 -6.03 6.96
C VAL A 75 0.76 -4.53 7.17
N THR A 76 1.85 -3.76 7.31
CA THR A 76 1.79 -2.31 7.50
C THR A 76 1.15 -1.61 6.32
N LEU A 77 1.55 -1.90 5.08
CA LEU A 77 0.96 -1.29 3.88
C LEU A 77 -0.53 -1.63 3.76
N SER A 78 -0.91 -2.89 3.99
CA SER A 78 -2.32 -3.31 3.92
C SER A 78 -3.17 -2.60 4.97
N LEU A 79 -2.67 -2.51 6.20
CA LEU A 79 -3.35 -1.82 7.30
C LEU A 79 -3.50 -0.32 7.02
N LEU A 80 -2.42 0.33 6.60
CA LEU A 80 -2.43 1.76 6.28
C LEU A 80 -3.35 2.08 5.10
N LEU A 81 -3.39 1.21 4.07
CA LEU A 81 -4.33 1.36 2.96
C LEU A 81 -5.79 1.20 3.41
N ALA A 82 -6.07 0.24 4.29
CA ALA A 82 -7.41 0.06 4.86
C ALA A 82 -7.84 1.28 5.67
N LEU A 83 -6.97 1.78 6.55
CA LEU A 83 -7.22 3.00 7.33
C LEU A 83 -7.43 4.22 6.45
N PHE A 84 -6.66 4.35 5.36
CA PHE A 84 -6.80 5.43 4.41
C PHE A 84 -8.12 5.36 3.62
N ARG A 85 -8.57 4.15 3.26
CA ARG A 85 -9.87 3.93 2.58
C ARG A 85 -11.06 4.15 3.50
N GLY A 86 -10.94 3.74 4.76
CA GLY A 86 -11.95 3.97 5.80
C GLY A 86 -12.06 5.43 6.25
N GLY A 87 -11.25 6.34 5.70
CA GLY A 87 -11.26 7.76 6.08
C GLY A 87 -10.63 8.05 7.43
N HIS A 88 -9.92 7.09 8.03
CA HIS A 88 -9.23 7.28 9.32
C HIS A 88 -7.88 8.01 9.18
N LEU A 89 -7.38 8.18 7.94
CA LEU A 89 -6.15 8.91 7.65
C LEU A 89 -6.40 9.94 6.54
N GLU A 90 -6.21 11.22 6.84
CA GLU A 90 -6.39 12.34 5.90
C GLU A 90 -5.11 12.69 5.13
N ILE A 91 -4.38 11.68 4.64
CA ILE A 91 -3.08 11.87 3.96
C ILE A 91 -3.22 11.82 2.44
N GLY A 92 -3.63 12.93 1.83
CA GLY A 92 -3.59 13.14 0.38
C GLY A 92 -4.76 12.59 -0.42
N ARG A 93 -4.52 12.12 -1.66
CA ARG A 93 -5.60 11.72 -2.58
C ARG A 93 -6.13 10.31 -2.27
N PRO A 94 -7.45 10.09 -2.27
CA PRO A 94 -8.05 8.80 -1.94
C PRO A 94 -7.50 7.67 -2.82
N TRP A 95 -7.31 6.51 -2.20
CA TRP A 95 -6.82 5.32 -2.90
C TRP A 95 -7.95 4.80 -3.79
N PRO A 96 -7.74 4.61 -5.10
CA PRO A 96 -8.81 4.32 -6.02
C PRO A 96 -9.29 2.89 -5.84
N VAL A 97 -10.59 2.73 -5.94
CA VAL A 97 -11.20 1.41 -6.06
C VAL A 97 -11.01 0.93 -7.49
N LEU A 98 -10.42 -0.26 -7.66
CA LEU A 98 -10.34 -0.92 -8.96
C LEU A 98 -11.77 -1.20 -9.45
N SER A 99 -12.19 -0.51 -10.51
CA SER A 99 -13.49 -0.70 -11.14
C SER A 99 -13.35 -0.81 -12.65
N GLY A 100 -14.29 -1.50 -13.31
CA GLY A 100 -14.29 -1.63 -14.76
C GLY A 100 -14.26 -0.29 -15.50
N ARG A 101 -14.90 0.75 -14.94
CA ARG A 101 -14.86 2.13 -15.48
C ARG A 101 -13.48 2.79 -15.36
N THR A 102 -12.75 2.56 -14.27
CA THR A 102 -11.38 3.09 -14.16
C THR A 102 -10.44 2.42 -15.15
N LEU A 103 -10.61 1.11 -15.39
CA LEU A 103 -9.78 0.33 -16.31
C LEU A 103 -10.18 0.50 -17.78
N SER A 104 -11.29 1.17 -18.10
CA SER A 104 -11.68 1.43 -19.49
C SER A 104 -10.95 2.62 -20.13
N THR A 105 -10.07 3.30 -19.39
CA THR A 105 -9.34 4.48 -19.87
C THR A 105 -7.83 4.29 -19.76
N SER A 106 -7.07 4.88 -20.69
CA SER A 106 -5.61 4.88 -20.65
C SER A 106 -5.06 5.59 -19.42
N ALA A 107 -5.71 6.68 -19.00
CA ALA A 107 -5.37 7.42 -17.78
C ALA A 107 -5.57 6.58 -16.51
N GLY A 108 -6.66 5.82 -16.42
CA GLY A 108 -6.91 4.94 -15.29
C GLY A 108 -5.95 3.75 -15.23
N TRP A 109 -5.65 3.11 -16.38
CA TRP A 109 -4.59 2.09 -16.46
C TRP A 109 -3.23 2.63 -16.00
N ARG A 110 -2.87 3.83 -16.44
CA ARG A 110 -1.62 4.47 -16.01
C ARG A 110 -1.60 4.71 -14.51
N ALA A 111 -2.68 5.21 -13.93
CA ALA A 111 -2.78 5.45 -12.49
C ALA A 111 -2.66 4.16 -11.66
N VAL A 112 -3.11 3.03 -12.20
CA VAL A 112 -2.91 1.70 -11.61
C VAL A 112 -1.44 1.29 -11.70
N LEU A 113 -0.84 1.40 -12.89
CA LEU A 113 0.58 1.08 -13.10
C LEU A 113 1.51 1.93 -12.21
N THR A 114 1.25 3.24 -12.10
CA THR A 114 1.98 4.15 -11.22
C THR A 114 2.01 3.63 -9.79
N ARG A 115 0.86 3.19 -9.26
CA ARG A 115 0.74 2.67 -7.90
C ARG A 115 1.37 1.30 -7.74
N ALA A 116 1.28 0.44 -8.75
CA ALA A 116 1.95 -0.86 -8.75
C ALA A 116 3.47 -0.73 -8.68
N VAL A 117 4.04 0.12 -9.54
CA VAL A 117 5.49 0.42 -9.52
C VAL A 117 5.88 1.06 -8.19
N TYR A 118 5.05 1.95 -7.66
CA TYR A 118 5.30 2.61 -6.38
C TYR A 118 5.32 1.63 -5.21
N LEU A 119 4.26 0.83 -5.04
CA LEU A 119 4.15 -0.14 -3.96
C LEU A 119 5.21 -1.23 -4.07
N SER A 120 5.51 -1.70 -5.29
CA SER A 120 6.63 -2.62 -5.52
C SER A 120 7.95 -2.00 -5.04
N SER A 121 8.20 -0.73 -5.38
CA SER A 121 9.42 -0.04 -4.95
C SER A 121 9.47 0.19 -3.44
N THR A 122 8.35 0.54 -2.81
CA THR A 122 8.24 0.69 -1.36
C THR A 122 8.47 -0.63 -0.65
N LEU A 123 7.88 -1.72 -1.14
CA LEU A 123 8.06 -3.06 -0.57
C LEU A 123 9.52 -3.51 -0.70
N SER A 124 10.14 -3.34 -1.88
CA SER A 124 11.57 -3.63 -2.06
C SER A 124 12.44 -2.76 -1.16
N LEU A 125 12.19 -1.45 -1.10
CA LEU A 125 12.95 -0.55 -0.24
C LEU A 125 12.85 -0.94 1.23
N ALA A 126 11.64 -1.27 1.71
CA ALA A 126 11.40 -1.63 3.10
C ALA A 126 11.98 -3.01 3.45
N ALA A 127 11.76 -4.03 2.61
CA ALA A 127 12.26 -5.38 2.85
C ALA A 127 13.79 -5.45 2.78
N TYR A 128 14.40 -4.97 1.69
CA TYR A 128 15.85 -5.05 1.53
C TYR A 128 16.59 -3.97 2.33
N GLY A 129 15.99 -2.80 2.54
CA GLY A 129 16.57 -1.76 3.41
C GLY A 129 16.66 -2.21 4.86
N GLY A 130 15.64 -2.90 5.37
CA GLY A 130 15.66 -3.50 6.71
C GLY A 130 16.78 -4.53 6.86
N VAL A 131 16.96 -5.41 5.87
CA VAL A 131 18.05 -6.41 5.84
C VAL A 131 19.43 -5.77 5.88
N LEU A 132 19.66 -4.69 5.12
CA LEU A 132 20.94 -3.99 5.15
C LEU A 132 21.22 -3.36 6.52
N VAL A 133 20.21 -2.80 7.18
CA VAL A 133 20.37 -2.24 8.52
C VAL A 133 20.64 -3.33 9.55
N GLU A 134 19.94 -4.46 9.49
CA GLU A 134 20.22 -5.61 10.34
C GLU A 134 21.62 -6.17 10.10
N THR A 135 22.06 -6.29 8.86
CA THR A 135 23.40 -6.78 8.52
C THR A 135 24.49 -5.84 9.05
N ALA A 136 24.28 -4.53 9.00
CA ALA A 136 25.23 -3.54 9.48
C ALA A 136 25.25 -3.42 11.02
N SER A 137 24.12 -3.64 11.69
CA SER A 137 23.97 -3.43 13.14
C SER A 137 24.03 -4.72 13.97
N GLY A 138 23.74 -5.86 13.36
CA GLY A 138 23.54 -7.15 14.04
C GLY A 138 22.23 -7.26 14.83
N LEU A 139 21.28 -6.34 14.64
CA LEU A 139 20.04 -6.27 15.44
C LEU A 139 18.78 -6.56 14.60
N PRO A 140 18.15 -7.74 14.74
CA PRO A 140 16.96 -8.11 13.95
C PRO A 140 15.76 -7.20 14.16
N LEU A 141 15.63 -6.62 15.36
CA LEU A 141 14.55 -5.68 15.66
C LEU A 141 14.62 -4.43 14.77
N LEU A 142 15.84 -3.98 14.39
CA LEU A 142 15.99 -2.82 13.54
C LEU A 142 15.48 -3.06 12.12
N ASN A 143 15.57 -4.29 11.59
CA ASN A 143 14.97 -4.63 10.30
C ASN A 143 13.45 -4.38 10.31
N ALA A 144 12.75 -4.93 11.31
CA ALA A 144 11.31 -4.74 11.45
C ALA A 144 10.92 -3.26 11.61
N LEU A 145 11.65 -2.51 12.44
CA LEU A 145 11.38 -1.08 12.66
C LEU A 145 11.63 -0.24 11.40
N VAL A 146 12.71 -0.53 10.67
CA VAL A 146 13.03 0.15 9.41
C VAL A 146 12.00 -0.18 8.33
N ALA A 147 11.60 -1.45 8.20
CA ALA A 147 10.56 -1.87 7.27
C ALA A 147 9.22 -1.18 7.55
N LEU A 148 8.82 -1.10 8.82
CA LEU A 148 7.62 -0.38 9.26
C LEU A 148 7.71 1.12 8.93
N ALA A 149 8.83 1.76 9.27
CA ALA A 149 9.04 3.20 9.04
C ALA A 149 9.06 3.54 7.54
N LEU A 150 9.75 2.74 6.71
CA LEU A 150 9.83 2.94 5.27
C LEU A 150 8.48 2.68 4.59
N SER A 151 7.71 1.69 5.06
CA SER A 151 6.35 1.43 4.58
C SER A 151 5.40 2.58 4.88
N ALA A 152 5.43 3.10 6.11
CA ALA A 152 4.62 4.26 6.51
C ALA A 152 5.02 5.51 5.73
N LEU A 153 6.32 5.78 5.61
CA LEU A 153 6.84 6.92 4.85
C LEU A 153 6.50 6.82 3.36
N GLY A 154 6.61 5.64 2.76
CA GLY A 154 6.20 5.41 1.38
C GLY A 154 4.73 5.78 1.18
N LEU A 155 3.84 5.26 2.02
CA LEU A 155 2.42 5.57 1.88
C LEU A 155 2.12 7.06 2.08
N ALA A 156 2.82 7.73 3.01
CA ALA A 156 2.71 9.17 3.23
C ALA A 156 3.20 10.02 2.05
N LEU A 157 4.20 9.55 1.30
CA LEU A 157 4.77 10.26 0.14
C LEU A 157 3.94 10.07 -1.14
N LEU A 158 3.12 9.02 -1.21
CA LEU A 158 2.29 8.68 -2.38
C LEU A 158 1.51 9.87 -2.98
N PRO A 159 0.84 10.75 -2.21
CA PRO A 159 0.07 11.86 -2.79
C PRO A 159 0.95 12.83 -3.59
N SER A 160 2.16 13.09 -3.09
CA SER A 160 3.12 13.97 -3.74
C SER A 160 3.75 13.34 -4.98
N LEU A 161 3.91 12.01 -4.97
CA LEU A 161 4.56 11.24 -6.03
C LEU A 161 3.60 10.79 -7.13
N SER A 162 2.29 10.78 -6.86
CA SER A 162 1.24 10.41 -7.83
C SER A 162 0.74 11.58 -8.68
N ALA A 163 1.18 12.82 -8.43
CA ALA A 163 0.79 13.97 -9.25
C ALA A 163 1.31 13.87 -10.70
N ASP A 164 0.57 14.47 -11.65
CA ASP A 164 0.87 14.39 -13.09
C ASP A 164 1.98 15.36 -13.58
N SER A 165 2.54 16.15 -12.66
CA SER A 165 3.62 17.09 -12.99
C SER A 165 4.91 16.38 -13.41
N LEU A 166 5.71 17.05 -14.24
CA LEU A 166 7.02 16.53 -14.66
C LEU A 166 7.97 16.36 -13.45
N ARG A 167 7.85 17.24 -12.44
CA ARG A 167 8.61 17.16 -11.18
C ARG A 167 8.23 15.93 -10.37
N ALA A 168 6.93 15.62 -10.23
CA ALA A 168 6.46 14.43 -9.53
C ALA A 168 6.92 13.14 -10.24
N ARG A 169 6.86 13.11 -11.58
CA ARG A 169 7.42 11.99 -12.37
C ARG A 169 8.90 11.75 -12.12
N ARG A 170 9.72 12.81 -12.09
CA ARG A 170 11.16 12.70 -11.76
C ARG A 170 11.39 12.20 -10.33
N ARG A 171 10.65 12.73 -9.36
CA ARG A 171 10.74 12.27 -7.96
C ARG A 171 10.34 10.80 -7.81
N ARG A 172 9.28 10.39 -8.50
CA ARG A 172 8.83 9.00 -8.52
C ARG A 172 9.87 8.08 -9.16
N PHE A 173 10.48 8.49 -10.27
CA PHE A 173 11.58 7.76 -10.87
C PHE A 173 12.75 7.58 -9.90
N GLY A 174 13.18 8.65 -9.24
CA GLY A 174 14.22 8.59 -8.20
C GLY A 174 13.85 7.67 -7.04
N TYR A 175 12.60 7.73 -6.56
CA TYR A 175 12.11 6.84 -5.51
C TYR A 175 12.13 5.37 -5.92
N CYS A 176 11.77 5.06 -7.17
CA CYS A 176 11.81 3.68 -7.66
C CYS A 176 13.25 3.17 -7.80
N LEU A 177 14.18 4.02 -8.22
CA LEU A 177 15.61 3.69 -8.19
C LEU A 177 16.10 3.44 -6.76
N LEU A 178 15.67 4.26 -5.78
CA LEU A 178 16.01 4.04 -4.38
C LEU A 178 15.53 2.68 -3.87
N GLY A 179 14.39 2.16 -4.33
CA GLY A 179 13.93 0.81 -3.98
C GLY A 179 14.71 -0.32 -4.64
N LEU A 180 15.30 -0.08 -5.82
CA LEU A 180 16.14 -1.06 -6.53
C LEU A 180 17.55 -1.18 -5.94
N LEU A 181 18.11 -0.10 -5.39
CA LEU A 181 19.48 -0.08 -4.84
C LEU A 181 19.71 -1.08 -3.69
N PRO A 182 18.91 -1.09 -2.60
CA PRO A 182 19.13 -2.02 -1.50
C PRO A 182 18.89 -3.46 -1.93
N MET A 183 17.93 -3.68 -2.83
CA MET A 183 17.68 -4.99 -3.44
C MET A 183 18.92 -5.48 -4.21
N ALA A 184 19.51 -4.63 -5.07
CA ALA A 184 20.72 -4.98 -5.80
C ALA A 184 21.90 -5.25 -4.86
N ALA A 185 22.03 -4.49 -3.76
CA ALA A 185 23.06 -4.70 -2.76
C ALA A 185 22.91 -6.07 -2.06
N VAL A 186 21.70 -6.42 -1.60
CA VAL A 186 21.44 -7.73 -0.97
C VAL A 186 21.65 -8.87 -1.97
N LEU A 187 21.20 -8.73 -3.21
CA LEU A 187 21.44 -9.73 -4.26
C LEU A 187 22.92 -9.87 -4.60
N ALA A 188 23.70 -8.79 -4.59
CA ALA A 188 25.15 -8.85 -4.79
C ALA A 188 25.85 -9.59 -3.65
N LEU A 189 25.40 -9.39 -2.39
CA LEU A 189 25.88 -10.16 -1.24
C LEU A 189 25.49 -11.65 -1.35
N ALA A 190 24.35 -11.95 -1.96
CA ALA A 190 23.87 -13.30 -2.20
C ALA A 190 24.45 -13.96 -3.48
N ALA A 191 25.16 -13.22 -4.34
CA ALA A 191 25.65 -13.70 -5.63
C ALA A 191 26.49 -15.00 -5.56
N PRO A 192 27.35 -15.22 -4.55
CA PRO A 192 28.10 -16.47 -4.41
C PRO A 192 27.22 -17.72 -4.24
N ALA A 193 25.98 -17.58 -3.77
CA ALA A 193 25.03 -18.67 -3.59
C ALA A 193 24.27 -19.04 -4.88
N GLY A 194 24.49 -18.29 -5.98
CA GLY A 194 23.76 -18.43 -7.24
C GLY A 194 22.46 -17.62 -7.23
N ILE A 195 22.25 -16.81 -8.26
CA ILE A 195 21.04 -15.97 -8.41
C ILE A 195 20.10 -16.65 -9.40
N ASP A 196 18.83 -16.80 -9.03
CA ASP A 196 17.80 -17.29 -9.94
C ASP A 196 17.66 -16.32 -11.14
N PRO A 197 17.83 -16.77 -12.40
CA PRO A 197 17.65 -15.92 -13.58
C PRO A 197 16.25 -15.29 -13.67
N SER A 198 15.22 -15.84 -13.00
CA SER A 198 13.88 -15.24 -12.93
C SER A 198 13.89 -13.85 -12.28
N ILE A 199 14.85 -13.57 -11.38
CA ILE A 199 15.01 -12.25 -10.77
C ILE A 199 15.26 -11.20 -11.86
N GLY A 200 16.06 -11.52 -12.87
CA GLY A 200 16.30 -10.62 -14.00
C GLY A 200 15.01 -10.25 -14.74
N LEU A 201 14.10 -11.20 -14.93
CA LEU A 201 12.79 -10.94 -15.56
C LEU A 201 11.93 -10.03 -14.69
N ALA A 202 11.86 -10.25 -13.38
CA ALA A 202 11.08 -9.41 -12.48
C ALA A 202 11.65 -7.98 -12.39
N VAL A 203 12.97 -7.82 -12.39
CA VAL A 203 13.64 -6.51 -12.48
C VAL A 203 13.30 -5.82 -13.81
N LEU A 204 13.36 -6.53 -14.93
CA LEU A 204 13.01 -5.99 -16.25
C LEU A 204 11.53 -5.56 -16.31
N LEU A 205 10.62 -6.34 -15.71
CA LEU A 205 9.20 -5.98 -15.60
C LEU A 205 9.01 -4.69 -14.79
N LEU A 206 9.72 -4.57 -13.66
CA LEU A 206 9.65 -3.38 -12.80
C LEU A 206 10.22 -2.14 -13.51
N VAL A 207 11.39 -2.26 -14.14
CA VAL A 207 12.03 -1.17 -14.90
C VAL A 207 11.21 -0.80 -16.14
N GLY A 208 10.66 -1.78 -16.85
CA GLY A 208 9.77 -1.57 -18.00
C GLY A 208 8.49 -0.83 -17.59
N SER A 209 7.87 -1.26 -16.49
CA SER A 209 6.69 -0.61 -15.91
C SER A 209 6.99 0.84 -15.48
N LEU A 210 8.13 1.08 -14.84
CA LEU A 210 8.61 2.43 -14.48
C LEU A 210 8.83 3.30 -15.72
N ARG A 211 9.38 2.73 -16.80
CA ARG A 211 9.61 3.45 -18.04
C ARG A 211 8.31 3.87 -18.71
N VAL A 212 7.31 2.98 -18.71
CA VAL A 212 5.96 3.28 -19.22
C VAL A 212 5.29 4.35 -18.36
N ASP A 213 5.37 4.21 -17.04
CA ASP A 213 4.79 5.15 -16.08
C ASP A 213 5.34 6.59 -16.24
N THR A 214 6.62 6.75 -16.56
CA THR A 214 7.26 8.07 -16.68
C THR A 214 7.02 8.77 -18.03
N ARG A 215 6.56 8.07 -19.06
CA ARG A 215 6.32 8.66 -20.40
C ARG A 215 5.12 9.61 -20.41
N PRO A 216 5.19 10.80 -21.03
CA PRO A 216 4.01 11.64 -21.19
C PRO A 216 2.94 10.91 -22.02
N LEU A 217 1.66 11.09 -21.67
CA LEU A 217 0.56 10.68 -22.56
C LEU A 217 0.62 11.64 -23.75
N GLY A 218 0.88 11.13 -24.95
CA GLY A 218 0.85 11.94 -26.16
C GLY A 218 -0.53 12.59 -26.28
N GLY A 219 -0.58 13.93 -26.35
CA GLY A 219 -1.82 14.68 -26.52
C GLY A 219 -2.02 15.94 -25.67
N GLN A 220 -1.15 16.24 -24.69
CA GLN A 220 -1.28 17.46 -23.86
C GLN A 220 -0.32 18.60 -24.23
N HIS A 221 -0.14 18.84 -25.53
CA HIS A 221 0.20 20.19 -26.01
C HIS A 221 -1.06 20.81 -26.59
N ARG A 222 -1.88 21.40 -25.72
CA ARG A 222 -2.82 22.45 -26.04
C ARG A 222 -2.80 23.46 -24.92
#